data_AF-A0A8S0Q4B4-F1
#
_entry.id   AF-A0A8S0Q4B4-F1
#
_cell.length_a   1.000
_cell.length_b   1.000
_cell.length_c   1.000
_cell.angle_alpha   90.00
_cell.angle_beta   90.00
_cell.angle_gamma   90.00
#
_symmetry.space_group_name_H-M   'P 1'
#
loop_
_entity.id
_entity.type
_entity.pdbx_description
1 polymer ?
#
loop_
_entity_poly.entity_id
_entity_poly.type
_entity_poly.pdbx_seq_one_letter_code
_entity_poly.pdbx_strand_id
1 'polypeptide(L)' 'IDENMDDTLSNVEGAQGALLKYLKSVSSNRWLMIKIFFVLILFLIFFMFFVA' A
#
# COMPACT_ATOMS: atom_id res chain seq x y z
N ILE A 1 -12.25 34.51 15.65
CA ILE A 1 -12.90 33.50 14.76
C ILE A 1 -11.91 33.08 13.69
N ASP A 2 -11.19 34.00 13.05
CA ASP A 2 -10.15 33.69 12.06
C ASP A 2 -8.98 32.84 12.60
N GLU A 3 -8.51 33.10 13.82
CA GLU A 3 -7.34 32.42 14.42
C GLU A 3 -7.52 30.89 14.56
N ASN A 4 -8.72 30.43 14.97
CA ASN A 4 -9.04 29.00 15.02
C ASN A 4 -9.27 28.38 13.64
N MET A 5 -9.62 29.21 12.63
CA MET A 5 -9.88 28.75 11.27
C MET A 5 -8.56 28.40 10.57
N ASP A 6 -7.51 29.21 10.76
CA ASP A 6 -6.14 28.93 10.29
C ASP A 6 -5.55 27.68 10.94
N ASP A 7 -5.71 27.51 12.26
CA ASP A 7 -5.26 26.31 12.97
C ASP A 7 -5.97 25.03 12.48
N THR A 8 -7.28 25.14 12.20
CA THR A 8 -8.06 24.01 11.67
C THR A 8 -7.59 23.63 10.26
N LEU A 9 -7.32 24.62 9.40
CA LEU A 9 -6.81 24.40 8.05
C LEU A 9 -5.42 23.72 8.07
N SER A 10 -4.52 24.20 8.93
CA SER A 10 -3.18 23.59 9.11
C SER A 10 -3.26 22.12 9.53
N ASN A 11 -4.16 21.80 10.47
CA ASN A 11 -4.36 20.42 10.93
C ASN A 11 -4.94 19.51 9.84
N VAL A 12 -5.89 20.01 9.03
CA VAL A 12 -6.48 19.26 7.91
C VAL A 12 -5.44 18.99 6.82
N GLU A 13 -4.61 19.98 6.50
CA GLU A 13 -3.54 19.84 5.51
C GLU A 13 -2.47 18.83 5.97
N GLY A 14 -2.09 18.88 7.26
CA GLY A 14 -1.23 17.89 7.89
C GLY A 14 -1.83 16.47 7.84
N ALA A 15 -3.13 16.33 8.09
CA ALA A 15 -3.83 15.05 8.01
C ALA A 15 -3.89 14.51 6.57
N GLN A 16 -4.15 15.36 5.57
CA GLN A 16 -4.14 14.97 4.15
C GLN A 16 -2.74 14.52 3.70
N GLY A 17 -1.68 15.20 4.14
CA GLY A 17 -0.30 14.80 3.87
C GLY A 17 0.02 13.41 4.43
N ALA A 18 -0.45 13.10 5.64
CA ALA A 18 -0.28 11.78 6.25
C ALA A 18 -1.03 10.68 5.47
N LEU A 19 -2.25 10.95 5.02
CA LEU A 19 -3.04 10.02 4.20
C LEU A 19 -2.36 9.75 2.85
N LEU A 20 -1.87 10.79 2.16
CA LEU A 20 -1.16 10.65 0.90
C LEU A 20 0.15 9.86 1.07
N LYS A 21 0.89 10.09 2.16
CA LYS A 21 2.11 9.33 2.47
C LYS A 21 1.80 7.84 2.67
N TYR A 22 0.75 7.51 3.41
CA TYR A 22 0.35 6.12 3.67
C TYR A 22 -0.15 5.44 2.40
N LEU A 23 -0.99 6.12 1.62
CA LEU A 23 -1.47 5.63 0.33
C LEU A 23 -0.31 5.34 -0.64
N LYS A 24 0.69 6.23 -0.69
CA LYS A 24 1.87 6.05 -1.55
C LYS A 24 2.75 4.88 -1.07
N SER A 25 2.90 4.72 0.24
CA SER A 25 3.59 3.57 0.85
C SER A 25 2.90 2.24 0.50
N VAL A 26 1.57 2.16 0.66
CA VAL A 26 0.78 0.97 0.34
C VAL A 26 0.83 0.66 -1.17
N SER A 27 0.75 1.70 -2.01
CA SER A 27 0.83 1.56 -3.47
C SER A 27 2.23 1.16 -3.99
N SER A 28 3.31 1.52 -3.27
CA SER A 28 4.68 1.27 -3.73
C SER A 28 5.04 -0.22 -3.77
N ASN A 29 4.35 -1.06 -3.01
CA ASN A 29 4.70 -2.48 -2.89
C ASN A 29 3.97 -3.39 -3.90
N ARG A 30 3.39 -2.83 -4.97
CA ARG A 30 2.73 -3.62 -6.04
C ARG A 30 3.66 -4.69 -6.63
N TRP A 31 4.95 -4.39 -6.77
CA TRP A 31 5.96 -5.35 -7.24
C TRP A 31 6.16 -6.53 -6.28
N LEU A 32 5.98 -6.34 -4.98
CA LEU A 32 6.04 -7.41 -3.98
C LEU A 32 4.90 -8.42 -4.20
N MET A 33 3.67 -7.92 -4.41
CA MET A 33 2.50 -8.78 -4.67
C MET A 33 2.69 -9.64 -5.92
N ILE A 34 3.23 -9.06 -6.99
CA ILE A 34 3.51 -9.79 -8.24
C ILE A 34 4.51 -10.92 -8.01
N LYS A 35 5.60 -10.66 -7.26
CA LYS A 35 6.60 -11.70 -6.92
C LYS A 35 5.99 -12.84 -6.11
N ILE A 36 5.18 -12.53 -5.10
CA ILE A 36 4.50 -13.55 -4.27
C ILE A 36 3.56 -14.39 -5.14
N PHE A 37 2.78 -13.77 -6.02
CA PHE A 37 1.87 -14.48 -6.91
C PHE A 37 2.61 -15.45 -7.86
N PHE A 38 3.73 -15.01 -8.43
CA PHE A 38 4.58 -15.87 -9.26
C PHE A 38 5.13 -17.08 -8.50
N VAL A 39 5.59 -16.89 -7.26
CA VAL A 39 6.07 -17.98 -6.40
C VAL A 39 4.96 -19.00 -6.17
N LEU A 40 3.73 -18.55 -5.91
CA LEU A 40 2.58 -19.45 -5.71
C LEU A 40 2.26 -20.27 -6.96
N ILE A 41 2.28 -19.65 -8.15
CA ILE A 41 2.05 -20.36 -9.41
C ILE A 41 3.12 -21.43 -9.66
N LEU A 42 4.40 -21.06 -9.53
CA LEU A 42 5.51 -22.01 -9.71
C LEU A 42 5.45 -23.15 -8.70
N PHE A 43 5.08 -22.87 -7.45
CA PHE A 43 4.86 -23.88 -6.43
C PHE A 43 3.75 -24.86 -6.83
N LEU A 44 2.60 -24.37 -7.33
CA LEU A 44 1.51 -25.22 -7.78
C LEU A 44 1.90 -26.08 -8.99
N ILE A 45 2.59 -25.49 -9.96
CA ILE A 45 3.12 -26.20 -11.13
C ILE A 45 4.06 -27.32 -10.67
N PHE A 46 5.05 -27.00 -9.84
CA PHE A 46 5.98 -28.00 -9.30
C PHE A 46 5.24 -29.11 -8.56
N PHE A 47 4.31 -28.77 -7.67
CA PHE A 47 3.52 -29.75 -6.94
C PHE A 47 2.77 -30.71 -7.87
N MET A 48 2.13 -30.18 -8.92
CA MET A 48 1.39 -30.99 -9.90
C MET A 48 2.30 -31.93 -10.71
N PHE A 49 3.54 -31.54 -10.99
CA PHE A 49 4.47 -32.36 -11.78
C PHE A 49 5.24 -33.40 -10.95
N PHE A 50 5.45 -33.15 -9.66
CA PHE A 50 6.32 -33.98 -8.83
C PHE A 50 5.59 -34.75 -7.72
N VAL A 51 4.37 -34.35 -7.34
CA VAL A 51 3.63 -34.96 -6.22
C VAL A 51 2.32 -35.63 -6.67
N ALA A 52 1.58 -35.01 -7.60
CA ALA A 52 0.37 -35.59 -8.20
C ALA A 52 0.73 -36.59 -9.31
#